data_AF-A0A946P3W9-F1
#
_entry.id   AF-A0A946P3W9-F1
#
_cell.length_a   1.000
_cell.length_b   1.000
_cell.length_c   1.000
_cell.angle_alpha   90.00
_cell.angle_beta   90.00
_cell.angle_gamma   90.00
#
_symmetry.space_group_name_H-M   'P 1'
#
loop_
_entity.id
_entity.type
_entity.pdbx_description
1 polymer ?
#
loop_
_entity_poly.entity_id
_entity_poly.type
_entity_poly.pdbx_seq_one_letter_code
_entity_poly.pdbx_strand_id
1 'polypeptide(L)' 'IQGVEVAFMIQEVSPQTHRINFRSSGNYIINDVAKEFGGGGHIYAAGARVEIISAKEIESSILEKLIKKINNGN' A
#
# COMPACT_ATOMS: atom_id res chain seq x y z
N ILE A 1 7.25 14.49 3.67
CA ILE A 1 6.29 15.55 4.05
C ILE A 1 6.22 15.53 5.57
N GLN A 2 6.41 16.68 6.23
CA GLN A 2 6.37 16.71 7.70
C GLN A 2 5.02 16.20 8.21
N GLY A 3 5.04 15.25 9.15
CA GLY A 3 3.85 14.63 9.72
C GLY A 3 3.25 13.45 8.94
N VAL A 4 3.77 13.11 7.75
CA VAL A 4 3.31 11.92 7.01
C VAL A 4 4.13 10.68 7.41
N GLU A 5 3.46 9.67 7.96
CA GLU A 5 4.12 8.43 8.42
C GLU A 5 4.04 7.28 7.42
N VAL A 6 2.98 7.25 6.61
CA VAL A 6 2.78 6.28 5.53
C VAL A 6 2.19 7.01 4.33
N ALA A 7 2.68 6.68 3.14
CA ALA A 7 2.17 7.16 1.88
C ALA A 7 2.05 5.99 0.89
N PHE A 8 1.03 6.03 0.04
CA PHE A 8 0.90 5.10 -1.07
C PHE A 8 0.43 5.82 -2.34
N MET A 9 0.70 5.19 -3.48
CA MET A 9 0.26 5.67 -4.79
C MET A 9 -0.28 4.48 -5.58
N ILE A 10 -1.48 4.64 -6.14
CA ILE A 10 -2.09 3.73 -7.09
C ILE A 10 -1.98 4.38 -8.47
N GLN A 11 -1.38 3.68 -9.42
CA GLN A 11 -1.19 4.16 -10.78
C GLN A 11 -1.71 3.10 -11.74
N GLU A 12 -2.65 3.46 -12.62
CA GLU A 12 -3.02 2.61 -13.75
C GLU A 12 -1.87 2.59 -14.76
N VAL A 13 -1.41 1.38 -15.11
CA VAL A 13 -0.25 1.16 -15.99
C VAL A 13 -0.62 0.45 -17.30
N SER A 14 -1.79 -0.18 -17.33
CA SER A 14 -2.47 -0.73 -18.51
C SER A 14 -3.95 -0.90 -18.16
N PRO A 15 -4.86 -1.09 -19.13
CA PRO A 15 -6.28 -1.24 -18.84
C PRO A 15 -6.53 -2.27 -17.74
N GLN A 16 -7.25 -1.87 -16.69
CA GLN A 16 -7.58 -2.70 -15.52
C GLN A 16 -6.34 -3.22 -14.75
N THR A 17 -5.18 -2.62 -14.92
CA THR A 17 -3.96 -3.02 -14.23
C THR A 17 -3.34 -1.83 -13.52
N HIS A 18 -3.08 -2.00 -12.23
CA HIS A 18 -2.54 -0.96 -11.39
C HIS A 18 -1.22 -1.38 -10.75
N ARG A 19 -0.29 -0.44 -10.68
CA ARG A 19 0.89 -0.52 -9.84
C ARG A 19 0.63 0.26 -8.56
N ILE A 20 0.92 -0.37 -7.43
CA ILE A 20 0.84 0.22 -6.11
C ILE A 20 2.25 0.39 -5.56
N ASN A 21 2.58 1.58 -5.06
CA ASN A 21 3.84 1.84 -4.38
C ASN A 21 3.56 2.34 -2.98
N PHE A 22 4.26 1.80 -2.00
CA PHE A 22 4.13 2.16 -0.59
C PHE A 22 5.45 2.70 -0.03
N ARG A 23 5.36 3.69 0.85
CA ARG A 23 6.48 4.24 1.62
C ARG A 23 6.06 4.51 3.05
N SER A 24 6.95 4.23 4.00
CA SER A 24 6.83 4.68 5.39
C SER A 24 8.01 5.57 5.77
N SER A 25 7.81 6.47 6.72
CA SER A 25 8.86 7.27 7.36
C SER A 25 9.78 6.45 8.27
N GLY A 26 9.46 5.16 8.52
CA GLY A 26 10.23 4.25 9.38
C GLY A 26 9.48 3.74 10.60
N ASN A 27 8.33 4.34 10.92
CA ASN A 27 7.53 3.94 12.09
C ASN A 27 6.69 2.69 11.82
N TYR A 28 6.30 2.46 10.57
CA TYR A 28 5.39 1.38 10.21
C TYR A 28 6.02 0.45 9.17
N ILE A 29 6.11 -0.83 9.50
CA ILE A 29 6.37 -1.88 8.49
C ILE A 29 5.24 -1.82 7.45
N ILE A 30 5.60 -1.82 6.16
CA ILE A 30 4.67 -1.60 5.04
C ILE A 30 4.74 -2.68 3.96
N ASN A 31 5.77 -3.54 3.99
CA ASN A 31 5.89 -4.62 3.02
C ASN A 31 4.90 -5.76 3.24
N ASP A 32 4.34 -5.88 4.43
CA ASP A 32 3.21 -6.76 4.75
C ASP A 32 1.96 -6.35 3.98
N VAL A 33 1.64 -5.05 3.94
CA VAL A 33 0.51 -4.53 3.15
C VAL A 33 0.70 -4.86 1.67
N ALA A 34 1.90 -4.67 1.14
CA ALA A 34 2.19 -5.01 -0.26
C ALA A 34 2.05 -6.51 -0.57
N LYS A 35 2.39 -7.40 0.38
CA LYS A 35 2.29 -8.86 0.21
C LYS A 35 0.85 -9.34 0.07
N GLU A 36 -0.11 -8.69 0.72
CA GLU A 36 -1.54 -9.01 0.59
C GLU A 36 -2.04 -8.84 -0.85
N PHE A 37 -1.41 -7.94 -1.61
CA PHE A 37 -1.70 -7.71 -3.03
C PHE A 37 -0.77 -8.52 -3.95
N GLY A 38 -0.12 -9.58 -3.44
CA GLY A 38 0.82 -10.41 -4.21
C GLY A 38 2.16 -9.72 -4.53
N GLY A 39 2.44 -8.60 -3.87
CA GLY A 39 3.66 -7.83 -4.03
C GLY A 39 4.73 -8.14 -2.97
N GLY A 40 5.61 -7.17 -2.74
CA GLY A 40 6.66 -7.27 -1.75
C GLY A 40 7.64 -6.09 -1.77
N GLY A 41 8.76 -6.25 -1.07
CA GLY A 41 9.81 -5.24 -0.97
C GLY A 41 10.41 -5.12 0.42
N HIS A 42 11.07 -3.99 0.66
CA HIS A 42 11.71 -3.67 1.93
C HIS A 42 10.69 -3.21 2.98
N ILE A 43 11.05 -3.38 4.25
CA ILE A 43 10.18 -3.09 5.40
C ILE A 43 9.50 -1.72 5.36
N TYR A 44 10.12 -0.68 4.78
CA TYR A 44 9.55 0.68 4.66
C TYR A 44 9.31 1.14 3.22
N ALA A 45 9.58 0.30 2.23
CA ALA A 45 9.43 0.62 0.82
C ALA A 45 9.09 -0.65 0.02
N ALA A 46 7.83 -0.73 -0.40
CA ALA A 46 7.28 -1.92 -1.05
C ALA A 46 6.33 -1.55 -2.20
N GLY A 47 5.90 -2.54 -2.96
CA GLY A 47 4.93 -2.34 -4.03
C GLY A 47 4.27 -3.64 -4.48
N ALA A 48 3.20 -3.49 -5.25
CA ALA A 48 2.44 -4.60 -5.81
C ALA A 48 1.92 -4.23 -7.21
N ARG A 49 1.57 -5.26 -7.98
CA ARG A 49 0.84 -5.11 -9.25
C ARG A 49 -0.45 -5.90 -9.11
N VAL A 50 -1.57 -5.23 -9.38
CA VAL A 50 -2.91 -5.81 -9.26
C VAL A 50 -3.65 -5.66 -10.58
N GLU A 51 -4.40 -6.68 -10.94
CA GLU A 51 -5.13 -6.77 -12.20
C GLU A 51 -6.60 -6.98 -11.91
N ILE A 52 -7.47 -6.47 -12.79
CA ILE A 52 -8.94 -6.67 -12.78
C ILE A 52 -9.66 -5.96 -11.61
N ILE A 53 -8.92 -5.34 -10.68
CA ILE A 53 -9.49 -4.58 -9.55
C ILE A 53 -9.49 -3.08 -9.85
N SER A 54 -10.58 -2.39 -9.53
CA SER A 54 -10.67 -0.93 -9.70
C SER A 54 -9.78 -0.17 -8.70
N ALA A 55 -9.30 1.01 -9.07
CA ALA A 55 -8.50 1.87 -8.19
C ALA A 55 -9.20 2.15 -6.84
N LYS A 56 -10.54 2.29 -6.83
CA LYS A 56 -11.33 2.56 -5.63
C LYS A 56 -11.38 1.35 -4.68
N GLU A 57 -11.50 0.15 -5.21
CA GLU A 57 -11.46 -1.08 -4.40
C GLU A 57 -10.06 -1.30 -3.81
N ILE A 58 -9.02 -1.03 -4.60
CA ILE A 58 -7.63 -1.07 -4.14
C ILE A 58 -7.43 -0.07 -3.00
N GLU A 59 -7.86 1.19 -3.18
CA GLU A 59 -7.77 2.24 -2.17
C GLU A 59 -8.48 1.84 -0.87
N SER A 60 -9.72 1.34 -0.98
CA SER A 60 -10.52 0.93 0.18
C SER A 60 -9.85 -0.20 0.96
N SER A 61 -9.31 -1.20 0.25
CA SER A 61 -8.57 -2.31 0.86
C SER A 61 -7.29 -1.85 1.56
N ILE A 62 -6.52 -0.95 0.92
CA ILE A 62 -5.32 -0.36 1.54
C ILE A 62 -5.68 0.41 2.81
N LEU A 63 -6.69 1.29 2.75
CA LEU A 63 -7.11 2.11 3.90
C LEU A 63 -7.55 1.25 5.08
N GLU A 64 -8.35 0.21 4.85
CA GLU A 64 -8.78 -0.70 5.90
C GLU A 64 -7.59 -1.35 6.63
N LYS A 65 -6.59 -1.80 5.87
CA LYS A 65 -5.39 -2.42 6.43
C LYS A 65 -4.52 -1.42 7.19
N LEU A 66 -4.33 -0.21 6.64
CA LEU A 66 -3.55 0.83 7.30
C LEU A 66 -4.21 1.29 8.62
N ILE A 67 -5.53 1.47 8.63
CA ILE A 67 -6.27 1.82 9.86
C ILE A 67 -6.11 0.75 10.92
N LYS A 68 -6.28 -0.54 10.55
CA LYS A 68 -6.06 -1.66 11.47
C LYS A 68 -4.63 -1.68 12.02
N LYS A 69 -3.65 -1.43 11.14
CA LYS A 69 -2.24 -1.42 11.49
C LYS A 69 -1.90 -0.31 12.50
N ILE A 70 -2.34 0.91 12.22
CA ILE A 70 -2.15 2.08 13.09
C ILE A 70 -2.83 1.89 14.44
N ASN A 71 -4.09 1.42 14.46
CA ASN A 71 -4.84 1.22 15.70
C ASN A 71 -4.27 0.12 16.59
N ASN A 72 -3.58 -0.86 16.01
CA ASN A 72 -2.96 -1.97 16.75
C ASN A 72 -1.53 -1.66 17.22
N GLY A 73 -1.02 -0.44 17.02
CA GLY A 73 0.27 0.01 17.54
C GLY A 73 1.49 -0.63 16.87
N ASN A 74 1.38 -0.98 15.59
CA ASN A 74 2.41 -1.72 14.84
C ASN A 74 2.75 -1.06 13.51
#